data_AF-A0A1M6DYX2-F1
#
_entry.id   AF-A0A1M6DYX2-F1
#
_cell.length_a   1.000
_cell.length_b   1.000
_cell.length_c   1.000
_cell.angle_alpha   90.00
_cell.angle_beta   90.00
_cell.angle_gamma   90.00
#
_symmetry.space_group_name_H-M   'P 1'
#
loop_
_entity.id
_entity.type
_entity.pdbx_description
1 polymer ?
#
loop_
_entity_poly.entity_id
_entity_poly.type
_entity_poly.pdbx_seq_one_letter_code
_entity_poly.pdbx_strand_id
1 'polypeptide(L)' 'MLPPYEGRPYDIVLLNPERLLFAFRVIKEGKLIYARDMERITDVMEYVSRRYADLYPRYRAALEEIFVGVMAGGPGS' A
#
# COMPACT_ATOMS: atom_id res chain seq x y z
N MET A 1 10.36 11.14 20.99
CA MET A 1 9.21 10.99 21.91
C MET A 1 7.98 11.48 21.16
N LEU A 2 6.97 10.64 20.98
CA LEU A 2 5.74 11.00 20.27
C LEU A 2 4.90 11.93 21.19
N PRO A 3 4.34 13.06 20.68
CA PRO A 3 3.55 13.99 21.49
C PRO A 3 2.29 13.33 22.06
N PRO A 4 1.67 13.87 23.13
CA PRO A 4 0.47 13.27 23.72
C PRO A 4 -0.66 13.22 22.69
N TYR A 5 -1.23 12.02 22.52
CA TYR A 5 -2.05 11.61 21.38
C TYR A 5 -3.56 11.51 21.75
N GLU A 6 -4.03 12.31 22.71
CA GLU A 6 -5.41 12.27 23.18
C GLU A 6 -6.37 13.03 22.23
N GLY A 7 -7.47 12.37 21.84
CA GLY A 7 -8.62 13.00 21.16
C GLY A 7 -8.66 12.93 19.63
N ARG A 8 -7.76 12.22 18.95
CA ARG A 8 -7.83 12.02 17.49
C ARG A 8 -8.45 10.67 17.12
N PRO A 9 -9.27 10.60 16.05
CA PRO A 9 -9.75 9.32 15.54
C PRO A 9 -8.58 8.51 14.96
N TYR A 10 -8.51 7.24 15.32
CA TYR A 10 -7.56 6.28 14.77
C TYR A 10 -8.27 5.35 13.81
N ASP A 11 -7.66 5.15 12.65
CA ASP A 11 -8.01 4.05 11.76
C ASP A 11 -7.02 2.90 11.98
N ILE A 12 -7.54 1.76 12.45
CA ILE A 12 -6.75 0.57 12.72
C ILE A 12 -7.11 -0.45 11.65
N VAL A 13 -6.14 -0.74 10.79
CA VAL A 13 -6.30 -1.71 9.71
C VAL A 13 -5.43 -2.92 9.98
N LEU A 14 -6.04 -4.10 9.98
CA LEU A 14 -5.29 -5.35 9.97
C LEU A 14 -4.62 -5.53 8.60
N LEU A 15 -3.29 -5.57 8.61
CA LEU A 15 -2.53 -5.71 7.39
C LEU A 15 -2.71 -7.12 6.81
N ASN A 16 -3.28 -7.20 5.61
CA ASN A 16 -3.40 -8.44 4.86
C ASN A 16 -2.39 -8.41 3.69
N PRO A 17 -1.37 -9.30 3.66
CA PRO A 17 -0.38 -9.37 2.58
C PRO A 17 -0.98 -9.63 1.18
N GLU A 18 -2.18 -10.20 1.11
CA GLU A 18 -2.88 -10.43 -0.16
C GLU A 18 -3.47 -9.13 -0.75
N ARG A 19 -3.69 -8.10 0.08
CA ARG A 19 -4.06 -6.74 -0.38
C ARG A 19 -2.80 -5.96 -0.75
N LEU A 20 -2.16 -6.44 -1.80
CA LEU A 20 -0.78 -6.15 -2.14
C LEU A 20 -0.43 -4.65 -2.25
N LEU A 21 -1.27 -3.85 -2.92
CA LEU A 21 -1.03 -2.42 -3.10
C LEU A 21 -1.05 -1.67 -1.77
N PHE A 22 -2.01 -1.99 -0.91
CA PHE A 22 -2.12 -1.38 0.41
C PHE A 22 -0.97 -1.84 1.31
N ALA A 23 -0.68 -3.15 1.32
CA ALA A 23 0.42 -3.71 2.10
C ALA A 23 1.77 -3.11 1.71
N PHE A 24 2.03 -2.98 0.40
CA PHE A 24 3.25 -2.37 -0.10
C PHE A 24 3.33 -0.88 0.27
N ARG A 25 2.23 -0.12 0.19
CA ARG A 25 2.21 1.29 0.62
C ARG A 25 2.52 1.43 2.11
N VAL A 26 1.95 0.58 2.96
CA VAL A 26 2.25 0.56 4.41
C VAL A 26 3.72 0.27 4.67
N ILE A 27 4.32 -0.68 3.95
CA ILE A 27 5.75 -1.01 4.08
C ILE A 27 6.65 0.15 3.61
N LYS A 28 6.29 0.78 2.48
CA LYS A 28 7.11 1.82 1.84
C LYS A 28 7.05 3.17 2.55
N GLU A 29 5.88 3.58 3.03
CA GLU A 29 5.62 4.93 3.56
C GLU A 29 5.37 4.93 5.07
N GLY A 30 5.01 3.77 5.63
CA GLY A 30 4.72 3.64 7.05
C GLY A 30 5.96 3.77 7.92
N LYS A 31 5.74 4.05 9.20
CA LYS A 31 6.78 4.04 10.23
C LYS A 31 6.54 2.88 11.16
N LEU A 32 7.55 2.03 11.34
CA LEU A 32 7.50 0.94 12.30
C LEU A 32 7.45 1.51 13.72
N ILE A 33 6.36 1.26 14.43
CA ILE A 33 6.17 1.72 15.82
C ILE A 33 6.63 0.63 16.80
N TYR A 34 6.40 -0.64 16.47
CA TYR A 34 6.76 -1.78 17.30
C TYR A 34 6.98 -3.02 16.44
N ALA A 35 8.02 -3.79 16.78
CA ALA A 35 8.23 -5.14 16.28
C ALA A 35 8.75 -6.02 17.43
N ARG A 36 8.06 -7.14 17.67
CA ARG A 36 8.53 -8.17 18.60
C ARG A 36 9.59 -9.07 17.96
N ASP A 37 9.40 -9.35 16.67
CA ASP A 37 10.19 -10.29 15.88
C ASP A 37 10.50 -9.60 14.54
N MET A 38 11.76 -9.22 14.36
CA MET A 38 12.22 -8.50 13.17
C MET A 38 12.41 -9.40 11.95
N GLU A 39 12.67 -10.70 12.16
CA GLU A 39 12.79 -11.65 11.04
C GLU A 39 11.43 -11.79 10.36
N ARG A 40 10.38 -11.98 11.16
CA ARG A 40 9.01 -12.05 10.63
C ARG A 40 8.58 -10.78 9.89
N ILE A 41 9.01 -9.60 10.33
CA ILE A 41 8.74 -8.34 9.61
C ILE A 41 9.47 -8.34 8.26
N THR A 42 10.72 -8.78 8.24
CA THR A 42 11.53 -8.86 7.03
C THR A 42 10.94 -9.83 6.02
N ASP A 43 10.47 -11.01 6.46
CA ASP A 43 9.80 -11.99 5.60
C ASP A 43 8.55 -11.41 4.93
N VAL A 44 7.74 -10.67 5.69
CA VAL A 44 6.54 -10.01 5.16
C VAL A 44 6.93 -8.93 4.15
N MET A 45 7.98 -8.14 4.43
CA MET A 45 8.47 -7.13 3.50
C MET A 45 8.94 -7.75 2.19
N GLU A 46 9.71 -8.84 2.27
CA GLU A 46 10.19 -9.57 1.10
C GLU A 46 9.03 -10.14 0.28
N TYR A 47 8.11 -10.83 0.94
CA TYR A 47 6.95 -11.44 0.31
C TYR A 47 6.10 -10.42 -0.46
N VAL A 48 5.77 -9.29 0.18
CA VAL A 48 4.96 -8.23 -0.44
C VAL A 48 5.73 -7.55 -1.55
N SER A 49 7.03 -7.30 -1.38
CA SER A 49 7.87 -6.62 -2.40
C SER A 49 8.01 -7.45 -3.67
N ARG A 50 8.26 -8.76 -3.55
CA ARG A 50 8.37 -9.68 -4.70
C ARG A 50 7.06 -9.73 -5.47
N ARG A 51 5.96 -9.99 -4.78
CA ARG A 51 4.63 -10.04 -5.42
C ARG A 51 4.26 -8.69 -6.04
N TYR A 52 4.62 -7.58 -5.41
CA TYR A 52 4.35 -6.25 -5.97
C TYR A 52 5.10 -6.06 -7.28
N ALA A 53 6.38 -6.45 -7.36
CA ALA A 53 7.15 -6.38 -8.60
C ALA A 53 6.51 -7.21 -9.73
N ASP A 54 5.91 -8.37 -9.40
CA ASP A 54 5.20 -9.20 -10.37
C ASP A 54 3.87 -8.58 -10.84
N LEU A 55 3.11 -7.98 -9.91
CA LEU A 55 1.79 -7.41 -10.21
C LEU A 55 1.87 -6.02 -10.84
N TYR A 56 2.88 -5.22 -10.49
CA TYR A 56 2.96 -3.80 -10.83
C TYR A 56 2.95 -3.50 -12.34
N PRO A 57 3.66 -4.25 -13.22
CA PRO A 57 3.57 -4.02 -14.66
C PRO A 57 2.16 -4.20 -15.20
N ARG A 58 1.45 -5.23 -14.74
CA ARG A 58 0.06 -5.52 -15.17
C ARG A 58 -0.91 -4.50 -14.63
N TYR A 59 -0.75 -4.12 -13.35
CA TYR A 59 -1.59 -3.11 -12.72
C TYR A 59 -1.39 -1.74 -13.37
N ARG A 60 -0.15 -1.36 -13.71
CA ARG A 60 0.16 -0.13 -14.43
C ARG A 60 -0.47 -0.09 -15.82
N ALA A 61 -0.38 -1.18 -16.58
CA ALA A 61 -1.00 -1.25 -17.90
C ALA A 61 -2.53 -1.07 -17.84
N ALA A 62 -3.19 -1.76 -16.90
CA ALA A 62 -4.63 -1.62 -16.68
C ALA A 62 -5.01 -0.21 -16.21
N LEU A 63 -4.21 0.41 -15.34
CA LEU A 63 -4.40 1.80 -14.93
C LEU A 63 -4.24 2.77 -16.10
N GLU A 64 -3.21 2.60 -16.93
CA GLU A 64 -2.98 3.44 -18.11
C GLU A 64 -4.16 3.33 -19.09
N GLU A 65 -4.70 2.14 -19.34
CA GLU A 65 -5.92 1.94 -20.12
C GLU A 65 -7.13 2.69 -19.55
N ILE A 66 -7.37 2.58 -18.24
CA ILE A 66 -8.46 3.28 -17.57
C ILE A 66 -8.27 4.79 -17.64
N PHE A 67 -7.06 5.29 -17.38
CA PHE A 67 -6.76 6.72 -17.43
C PHE A 67 -6.94 7.28 -18.85
N VAL A 68 -6.48 6.55 -19.88
CA VAL A 68 -6.70 6.93 -21.28
C VAL A 68 -8.18 6.90 -21.62
N GLY A 69 -8.93 5.88 -21.21
CA GLY A 69 -10.37 5.79 -21.43
C GLY A 69 -11.16 6.91 -20.74
N VAL A 70 -10.77 7.30 -19.53
CA VAL A 70 -11.39 8.42 -18.80
C VAL A 70 -11.02 9.78 -19.41
N MET A 71 -9.78 9.97 -19.86
CA MET A 71 -9.39 11.20 -20.55
C MET A 71 -10.02 11.32 -21.95
N ALA A 72 -10.21 10.20 -22.65
CA ALA A 72 -10.87 10.16 -23.97
C ALA A 72 -12.40 10.23 -23.90
N GLY A 73 -13.00 9.90 -22.74
CA GLY A 73 -14.44 9.85 -22.52
C GLY A 73 -14.98 10.84 -21.48
N GLY A 74 -14.19 11.83 -21.05
CA GLY A 74 -14.61 12.83 -20.07
C GLY A 74 -15.80 13.67 -20.60
N PRO A 75 -16.94 13.72 -19.90
CA PRO A 75 -18.06 14.57 -20.30
C PRO A 75 -17.75 16.02 -19.93
N GLY A 76 -17.44 16.81 -20.95
CA GLY A 76 -17.31 18.26 -20.95
C GLY A 76 -16.58 18.65 -22.24
N SER A 77 -17.11 19.44 -23.15
CA SER A 77 -18.14 20.48 -23.11
C SER A 77 -18.40 20.93 -24.54
#